data_AF-B6VFQ7-F1
#
_entry.id   AF-B6VFQ7-F1
#
_cell.length_a   1.000
_cell.length_b   1.000
_cell.length_c   1.000
_cell.angle_alpha   90.00
_cell.angle_beta   90.00
_cell.angle_gamma   90.00
#
_symmetry.space_group_name_H-M   'P 1'
#
loop_
_entity.id
_entity.type
_entity.pdbx_description
1 polymer ?
#
loop_
_entity_poly.entity_id
_entity_poly.type
_entity_poly.pdbx_seq_one_letter_code
_entity_poly.pdbx_strand_id
1 'polypeptide(L)'
;VWDPRVNPSDRYHLMPIITPAYPQQNSTYNVSVSTRMVMVEEFKQGLAITDEILLSKAEWSKLFEAPNFFQKYKHYIVLLASAPTEKQRLEWVGLVESKIRILVGSLE
;
A
#
# COMPACT_ATOMS: atom_id res chain seq x y z
N VAL A 1 -9.60 -21.61 0.66
CA VAL A 1 -8.93 -21.39 -0.64
C VAL A 1 -9.55 -20.17 -1.26
N TRP A 2 -8.74 -19.22 -1.72
CA TRP A 2 -9.23 -18.04 -2.44
C TRP A 2 -9.89 -18.47 -3.76
N ASP A 3 -11.15 -18.12 -3.95
CA ASP A 3 -11.87 -18.38 -5.20
C ASP A 3 -12.97 -17.31 -5.41
N PRO A 4 -12.76 -16.33 -6.32
CA PRO A 4 -13.73 -15.27 -6.56
C PRO A 4 -15.01 -15.78 -7.22
N ARG A 5 -15.03 -16.98 -7.79
CA ARG A 5 -16.25 -17.54 -8.41
C ARG A 5 -17.20 -18.02 -7.33
N VAL A 6 -16.66 -18.60 -6.25
CA VAL A 6 -17.40 -19.22 -5.15
C VAL A 6 -17.64 -18.23 -4.01
N ASN A 7 -16.62 -17.48 -3.61
CA ASN A 7 -16.69 -16.55 -2.50
C ASN A 7 -16.92 -15.10 -2.99
N PRO A 8 -18.08 -14.48 -2.72
CA PRO A 8 -18.35 -13.10 -3.14
C PRO A 8 -17.35 -12.09 -2.59
N SER A 9 -16.82 -12.28 -1.37
CA SER A 9 -15.84 -11.34 -0.81
C SER A 9 -14.57 -11.29 -1.65
N ASP A 10 -14.17 -12.43 -2.23
CA ASP A 10 -12.93 -12.55 -2.99
C ASP A 10 -12.97 -11.75 -4.29
N ARG A 11 -14.18 -11.48 -4.82
CA ARG A 11 -14.40 -10.66 -6.03
C ARG A 11 -14.05 -9.20 -5.84
N TYR A 12 -14.08 -8.70 -4.61
CA TYR A 12 -13.79 -7.30 -4.30
C TYR A 12 -12.29 -7.02 -4.12
N HIS A 13 -11.43 -8.04 -4.18
CA HIS A 13 -9.98 -7.83 -4.11
C HIS A 13 -9.45 -7.12 -5.36
N LEU A 14 -8.77 -5.99 -5.16
CA LEU A 14 -8.42 -5.08 -6.24
C LEU A 14 -7.14 -5.44 -7.01
N MET A 15 -6.18 -6.10 -6.35
CA MET A 15 -4.90 -6.52 -6.94
C MET A 15 -4.43 -7.85 -6.33
N PRO A 16 -5.15 -8.97 -6.51
CA PRO A 16 -4.87 -10.20 -5.80
C PRO A 16 -3.53 -10.83 -6.21
N ILE A 17 -2.68 -11.13 -5.22
CA ILE A 17 -1.46 -11.95 -5.37
C ILE A 17 -1.66 -13.21 -4.54
N ILE A 18 -1.76 -14.36 -5.21
CA ILE A 18 -2.19 -15.61 -4.60
C ILE A 18 -0.99 -16.43 -4.13
N THR A 19 -1.00 -16.84 -2.87
CA THR A 19 0.02 -17.73 -2.32
C THR A 19 -0.02 -19.10 -3.01
N PRO A 20 1.14 -19.71 -3.31
CA PRO A 20 1.17 -20.98 -4.03
C PRO A 20 0.82 -22.18 -3.16
N ALA A 21 1.05 -22.08 -1.84
CA ALA A 21 0.81 -23.16 -0.89
C ALA A 21 -0.68 -23.36 -0.60
N TYR A 22 -1.10 -24.61 -0.42
CA TYR A 22 -2.45 -24.93 -0.01
C TYR A 22 -2.66 -24.70 1.50
N PRO A 23 -3.79 -24.11 1.94
CA PRO A 23 -4.82 -23.49 1.11
C PRO A 23 -4.35 -22.14 0.55
N GLN A 24 -4.57 -21.90 -0.75
CA GLN A 24 -4.18 -20.65 -1.39
C GLN A 24 -4.96 -19.48 -0.80
N GLN A 25 -4.27 -18.36 -0.57
CA GLN A 25 -4.82 -17.13 0.00
C GLN A 25 -4.32 -15.92 -0.76
N ASN A 26 -5.05 -14.81 -0.67
CA ASN A 26 -4.61 -13.54 -1.22
C ASN A 26 -3.70 -12.79 -0.23
N SER A 27 -2.42 -12.58 -0.59
CA SER A 27 -1.45 -11.83 0.22
C SER A 27 -1.67 -10.32 0.19
N THR A 28 -2.38 -9.80 -0.80
CA THR A 28 -2.64 -8.37 -1.01
C THR A 28 -4.09 -8.00 -0.70
N TYR A 29 -4.72 -8.70 0.24
CA TYR A 29 -6.13 -8.49 0.61
C TYR A 29 -6.41 -7.09 1.19
N ASN A 30 -5.39 -6.38 1.66
CA ASN A 30 -5.49 -5.03 2.23
C ASN A 30 -5.38 -3.89 1.19
N VAL A 31 -5.19 -4.21 -0.09
CA VAL A 31 -5.13 -3.19 -1.15
C VAL A 31 -6.49 -2.50 -1.27
N SER A 32 -6.46 -1.17 -1.10
CA SER A 32 -7.58 -0.24 -1.23
C SER A 32 -7.60 0.42 -2.62
N VAL A 33 -8.63 1.19 -2.96
CA VAL A 33 -8.70 1.89 -4.25
C VAL A 33 -7.59 2.93 -4.36
N SER A 34 -7.36 3.69 -3.29
CA SER A 34 -6.31 4.71 -3.23
C SER A 34 -4.91 4.10 -3.34
N THR A 35 -4.63 3.05 -2.57
CA THR A 35 -3.30 2.38 -2.60
C THR A 35 -3.03 1.69 -3.92
N ARG A 36 -4.06 1.12 -4.57
CA ARG A 36 -3.98 0.64 -5.96
C ARG A 36 -3.60 1.75 -6.93
N MET A 37 -4.21 2.93 -6.81
CA MET A 37 -3.91 4.07 -7.69
C MET A 37 -2.43 4.48 -7.55
N VAL A 38 -1.93 4.58 -6.32
CA VAL A 38 -0.52 4.86 -6.05
C VAL A 38 0.38 3.80 -6.68
N MET A 39 0.13 2.50 -6.43
CA MET A 39 0.96 1.43 -7.01
C MET A 39 0.99 1.46 -8.54
N VAL A 40 -0.14 1.70 -9.20
CA VAL A 40 -0.20 1.80 -10.66
C VAL A 40 0.59 3.01 -11.19
N GLU A 41 0.57 4.14 -10.48
CA GLU A 41 1.38 5.31 -10.83
C GLU A 41 2.86 5.00 -10.69
N GLU A 42 3.29 4.41 -9.57
CA GLU A 42 4.67 4.03 -9.33
C GLU A 42 5.17 3.00 -10.35
N PHE A 43 4.34 2.04 -10.77
CA PHE A 43 4.70 1.11 -11.85
C PHE A 43 4.93 1.81 -13.19
N LYS A 44 4.13 2.84 -13.52
CA LYS A 44 4.31 3.63 -14.75
C LYS A 44 5.59 4.46 -14.68
N GLN A 45 5.86 5.10 -13.54
CA GLN A 45 7.09 5.86 -13.34
C GLN A 45 8.32 4.94 -13.40
N GLY A 46 8.24 3.78 -12.72
CA GLY A 46 9.28 2.75 -12.76
C GLY A 46 9.59 2.29 -14.18
N LEU A 47 8.57 1.99 -14.99
CA LEU A 47 8.75 1.63 -16.40
C LEU A 47 9.52 2.73 -17.17
N ALA A 48 9.09 3.98 -17.05
CA ALA A 48 9.72 5.10 -17.75
C ALA A 48 11.20 5.27 -17.36
N ILE A 49 11.51 5.14 -16.06
CA ILE A 49 12.89 5.22 -15.56
C ILE A 49 13.71 4.02 -16.06
N THR A 50 13.16 2.80 -16.02
CA THR A 50 13.88 1.61 -16.50
C THR A 50 14.15 1.65 -18.00
N ASP A 51 13.25 2.25 -18.79
CA ASP A 51 13.47 2.48 -20.23
C ASP A 51 14.64 3.45 -20.45
N GLU A 52 14.73 4.53 -19.67
CA GLU A 52 15.87 5.45 -19.71
C GLU A 52 17.18 4.77 -19.31
N ILE A 53 17.16 3.93 -18.28
CA ILE A 53 18.33 3.15 -17.85
C ILE A 53 18.79 2.19 -18.94
N LEU A 54 17.85 1.49 -19.59
CA LEU A 54 18.16 0.57 -20.70
C LEU A 54 18.81 1.29 -21.89
N LEU A 55 18.41 2.54 -22.14
CA LEU A 55 19.01 3.42 -23.14
C LEU A 55 20.29 4.13 -22.66
N SER A 56 20.78 3.80 -21.47
CA SER A 56 21.95 4.43 -20.82
C SER A 56 21.81 5.95 -20.66
N LYS A 57 20.57 6.43 -20.44
CA LYS A 57 20.25 7.85 -20.19
C LYS A 57 20.05 8.18 -18.71
N ALA A 58 19.95 7.16 -17.86
CA ALA A 58 19.79 7.29 -16.42
C ALA A 58 20.54 6.18 -15.68
N GLU A 59 20.87 6.43 -14.42
CA GLU A 59 21.48 5.47 -13.50
C GLU A 59 20.42 4.80 -12.63
N TRP A 60 20.73 3.61 -12.10
CA TRP A 60 19.82 2.88 -11.19
C TRP A 60 19.46 3.66 -9.93
N SER A 61 20.32 4.58 -9.48
CA SER A 61 20.03 5.47 -8.36
C SER A 61 18.72 6.25 -8.54
N LYS A 62 18.39 6.64 -9.79
CA LYS A 62 17.17 7.38 -10.11
C LYS A 62 15.90 6.59 -9.77
N LEU A 63 15.91 5.27 -9.95
CA LEU A 63 14.76 4.42 -9.64
C LEU A 63 14.48 4.32 -8.14
N PHE A 64 15.52 4.51 -7.31
CA PHE A 64 15.45 4.39 -5.86
C PHE A 64 15.45 5.75 -5.13
N GLU A 65 15.24 6.85 -5.86
CA GLU A 65 15.06 8.16 -5.25
C GLU A 65 13.85 8.16 -4.31
N ALA A 66 13.97 8.84 -3.18
CA ALA A 66 12.91 8.91 -2.20
C ALA A 66 11.69 9.65 -2.78
N PRO A 67 10.46 9.13 -2.60
CA PRO A 67 9.27 9.78 -3.12
C PRO A 67 9.00 11.10 -2.39
N ASN A 68 8.63 12.13 -3.15
CA ASN A 68 8.28 13.46 -2.60
C ASN A 68 6.86 13.49 -2.01
N PHE A 69 6.56 12.61 -1.06
CA PHE A 69 5.22 12.44 -0.49
C PHE A 69 4.61 13.75 0.04
N PHE A 70 5.37 14.50 0.84
CA PHE A 70 4.89 15.74 1.49
C PHE A 70 4.72 16.94 0.53
N GLN A 71 5.18 16.82 -0.72
CA GLN A 71 4.97 17.82 -1.75
C GLN A 71 3.91 17.40 -2.77
N LYS A 72 3.51 16.12 -2.76
CA LYS A 72 2.56 15.55 -3.72
C LYS A 72 1.12 16.00 -3.47
N TYR A 73 0.74 16.21 -2.20
CA TYR A 73 -0.63 16.57 -1.82
C TYR A 73 -0.73 17.94 -1.16
N LYS A 74 -1.87 18.60 -1.35
CA LYS A 74 -2.17 19.93 -0.75
C LYS A 74 -2.58 19.84 0.72
N HIS A 75 -3.16 18.71 1.13
CA HIS A 75 -3.73 18.52 2.46
C HIS A 75 -3.31 17.16 3.02
N TYR A 76 -3.13 17.12 4.34
CA TYR A 76 -2.75 15.92 5.08
C TYR A 76 -3.62 15.79 6.32
N ILE A 77 -3.95 14.56 6.69
CA ILE A 77 -4.59 14.24 7.97
C ILE A 77 -3.48 13.70 8.89
N VAL A 78 -3.32 14.33 10.05
CA VAL A 78 -2.36 13.90 11.07
C VAL A 78 -3.10 13.16 12.17
N LEU A 79 -2.70 11.93 12.43
CA LEU A 79 -3.21 11.12 13.54
C LEU A 79 -2.18 11.10 14.67
N LEU A 80 -2.61 11.51 15.86
CA LEU A 80 -1.77 11.51 17.05
C LEU A 80 -2.30 10.48 18.05
N ALA A 81 -1.47 9.48 18.37
CA ALA A 81 -1.75 8.48 19.39
C ALA A 81 -0.81 8.69 20.58
N SER A 82 -1.36 8.93 21.77
CA SER A 82 -0.59 9.12 23.00
C SER A 82 -1.03 8.15 24.09
N ALA A 83 -0.09 7.74 24.94
CA ALA A 83 -0.34 6.88 26.10
C ALA A 83 0.50 7.33 27.30
N PRO A 84 0.05 7.12 28.55
CA PRO A 84 0.76 7.57 29.75
C PRO A 84 2.09 6.85 30.03
N THR A 85 2.26 5.63 29.54
CA THR A 85 3.46 4.81 29.79
C THR A 85 3.95 4.15 28.51
N GLU A 86 5.24 3.85 28.44
CA GLU A 86 5.84 3.21 27.26
C GLU A 86 5.24 1.82 26.97
N LYS A 87 4.96 1.05 28.01
CA LYS A 87 4.30 -0.27 27.88
C LYS A 87 2.91 -0.14 27.24
N GLN A 88 2.11 0.83 27.68
CA GLN A 88 0.78 1.08 27.11
C GLN A 88 0.86 1.69 25.71
N ARG A 89 1.92 2.46 25.42
CA ARG A 89 2.13 3.11 24.12
C ARG A 89 2.23 2.09 23.00
N LEU A 90 2.96 0.99 23.19
CA LEU A 90 3.11 -0.04 22.15
C LEU A 90 1.75 -0.65 21.75
N GLU A 91 0.96 -1.07 22.74
CA GLU A 91 -0.36 -1.65 22.50
C GLU A 91 -1.32 -0.63 21.88
N TRP A 92 -1.32 0.61 22.40
CA TRP A 92 -2.19 1.67 21.92
C TRP A 92 -1.87 2.11 20.49
N VAL A 93 -0.59 2.36 20.20
CA VAL A 93 -0.14 2.76 18.86
C VAL A 93 -0.42 1.64 17.87
N GLY A 94 -0.12 0.37 18.22
CA GLY A 94 -0.43 -0.76 17.36
C GLY A 94 -1.93 -0.90 17.06
N LEU A 95 -2.80 -0.64 18.06
CA LEU A 95 -4.24 -0.59 17.84
C LEU A 95 -4.62 0.53 16.85
N VAL A 96 -4.13 1.76 17.06
CA VAL A 96 -4.43 2.89 16.17
C VAL A 96 -3.95 2.59 14.74
N GLU A 97 -2.71 2.14 14.57
CA GLU A 97 -2.11 1.77 13.28
C GLU A 97 -2.94 0.71 12.55
N SER A 98 -3.43 -0.31 13.27
CA SER A 98 -4.27 -1.36 12.69
C SER A 98 -5.60 -0.85 12.12
N LYS A 99 -6.07 0.33 12.57
CA LYS A 99 -7.35 0.94 12.18
C LYS A 99 -7.20 2.03 11.13
N ILE A 100 -5.97 2.48 10.82
CA ILE A 100 -5.74 3.50 9.77
C ILE A 100 -6.36 3.08 8.44
N ARG A 101 -6.29 1.79 8.09
CA ARG A 101 -6.91 1.26 6.86
C ARG A 101 -8.43 1.47 6.83
N ILE A 102 -9.10 1.35 7.97
CA ILE A 102 -10.56 1.56 8.06
C ILE A 102 -10.87 3.04 7.83
N LEU A 103 -10.08 3.93 8.40
CA LEU A 103 -10.21 5.37 8.17
C LEU A 103 -10.00 5.70 6.68
N VAL A 104 -8.92 5.19 6.06
CA VAL A 104 -8.67 5.39 4.62
C VAL A 104 -9.84 4.88 3.79
N GLY A 105 -10.35 3.67 4.09
CA GLY A 105 -11.50 3.10 3.39
C GLY A 105 -12.80 3.90 3.53
N SER A 106 -12.94 4.74 4.56
CA SER A 106 -14.10 5.63 4.74
C SER A 106 -13.94 6.99 4.04
N LEU A 107 -12.72 7.35 3.66
CA LEU A 107 -12.38 8.63 3.03
C LEU A 107 -12.21 8.52 1.51
N GLU A 108 -11.92 7.32 1.00
CA GLU A 108 -11.82 7.02 -0.43
C GLU A 108 -13.18 6.75 -1.10
#